data_AF-A0A965T602-F1
#
_entry.id   AF-A0A965T602-F1
#
_cell.length_a   1.000
_cell.length_b   1.000
_cell.length_c   1.000
_cell.angle_alpha   90.00
_cell.angle_beta   90.00
_cell.angle_gamma   90.00
#
_symmetry.space_group_name_H-M   'P 1'
#
loop_
_entity.id
_entity.type
_entity.pdbx_description
1 polymer ?
#
loop_
_entity_poly.entity_id
_entity_poly.type
_entity_poly.pdbx_seq_one_letter_code
_entity_poly.pdbx_strand_id
1 'polypeptide(L)'
;LKYCVFIIQYTWVVKIFNIPIGIFDLWVALSVLFFCLSLIPSIALTDVVIRGQLIVLLLSPFYDNSLMLICVSTIIWAVNFLLPAIIGSILLINYRIKQ
;
A
#
# COMPACT_ATOMS: atom_id res chain seq x y z
N LEU A 1 15.82 3.87 0.12
CA LEU A 1 15.70 2.40 0.06
C LEU A 1 14.27 1.90 0.28
N LYS A 2 13.62 2.19 1.43
CA LYS A 2 12.22 1.77 1.73
C LYS A 2 11.22 2.05 0.60
N TYR A 3 11.18 3.29 0.10
CA TYR A 3 10.25 3.67 -0.97
C TYR A 3 10.52 2.95 -2.30
N CYS A 4 11.77 2.66 -2.62
CA CYS A 4 12.13 1.88 -3.82
C CYS A 4 11.58 0.46 -3.73
N VAL A 5 11.69 -0.19 -2.57
CA VAL A 5 11.12 -1.52 -2.33
C VAL A 5 9.60 -1.48 -2.50
N PHE A 6 8.93 -0.47 -1.95
CA PHE A 6 7.48 -0.32 -2.11
C PHE A 6 7.07 -0.10 -3.57
N ILE A 7 7.78 0.75 -4.32
CA ILE A 7 7.51 0.95 -5.76
C ILE A 7 7.62 -0.36 -6.52
N ILE A 8 8.63 -1.19 -6.23
CA ILE A 8 8.78 -2.51 -6.86
C ILE A 8 7.63 -3.44 -6.47
N GLN A 9 7.23 -3.48 -5.20
CA GLN A 9 6.10 -4.30 -4.75
C GLN A 9 4.78 -3.87 -5.45
N TYR A 10 4.49 -2.56 -5.51
CA TYR A 10 3.34 -2.04 -6.24
C TYR A 10 3.39 -2.43 -7.72
N THR A 11 4.56 -2.32 -8.34
CA THR A 11 4.77 -2.72 -9.74
C THR A 11 4.42 -4.19 -9.97
N TRP A 12 4.81 -5.08 -9.06
CA TRP A 12 4.49 -6.50 -9.16
C TRP A 12 2.99 -6.76 -9.03
N VAL A 13 2.34 -6.11 -8.06
CA VAL A 13 0.90 -6.26 -7.86
C VAL A 13 0.11 -5.74 -9.07
N VAL A 14 0.46 -4.57 -9.61
CA VAL A 14 -0.15 -4.01 -10.83
C VAL A 14 0.00 -4.98 -12.02
N LYS A 15 1.17 -5.63 -12.18
CA LYS A 15 1.39 -6.66 -13.21
C LYS A 15 0.55 -7.91 -12.98
N ILE A 16 0.44 -8.40 -11.75
CA ILE A 16 -0.40 -9.57 -11.41
C ILE A 16 -1.87 -9.30 -11.75
N PHE A 17 -2.34 -8.08 -11.48
CA PHE A 17 -3.69 -7.65 -11.81
C PHE A 17 -3.88 -7.30 -13.31
N ASN A 18 -2.84 -7.38 -14.13
CA ASN A 18 -2.85 -7.01 -15.56
C ASN A 18 -3.41 -5.59 -15.81
N ILE A 19 -3.09 -4.64 -14.93
CA ILE A 19 -3.50 -3.24 -15.10
C ILE A 19 -2.64 -2.60 -16.21
N PRO A 20 -3.23 -2.05 -17.30
CA PRO A 20 -2.51 -1.56 -18.47
C PRO A 20 -1.91 -0.14 -18.26
N ILE A 21 -1.15 0.06 -17.18
CA ILE A 21 -0.47 1.34 -16.88
C ILE A 21 1.01 1.24 -17.27
N GLY A 22 1.53 2.28 -17.92
CA GLY A 22 2.96 2.41 -18.22
C GLY A 22 3.82 2.37 -16.96
N ILE A 23 4.95 1.64 -17.00
CA ILE A 23 5.80 1.44 -15.82
C ILE A 23 6.33 2.77 -15.25
N PHE A 24 6.64 3.70 -16.15
CA PHE A 24 7.18 5.01 -15.80
C PHE A 24 6.11 5.89 -15.15
N ASP A 25 4.91 5.95 -15.74
CA ASP A 25 3.77 6.68 -15.20
C ASP A 25 3.38 6.17 -13.81
N LEU A 26 3.37 4.84 -13.64
CA LEU A 26 3.15 4.22 -12.34
C LEU A 26 4.19 4.66 -11.32
N TRP A 27 5.48 4.66 -11.66
CA TRP A 27 6.55 5.01 -10.72
C TRP A 27 6.50 6.49 -10.33
N VAL A 28 6.18 7.37 -11.28
CA VAL A 28 5.96 8.80 -11.00
C VAL A 28 4.76 8.98 -10.07
N ALA A 29 3.62 8.38 -10.39
CA ALA A 29 2.42 8.44 -9.56
C ALA A 29 2.67 7.91 -8.14
N LEU A 30 3.37 6.79 -7.99
CA LEU A 30 3.72 6.22 -6.68
C LEU A 30 4.70 7.11 -5.90
N SER A 31 5.62 7.80 -6.59
CA SER A 31 6.52 8.76 -5.94
C SER A 31 5.73 9.93 -5.34
N VAL A 32 4.75 10.45 -6.08
CA VAL A 32 3.82 11.49 -5.60
C VAL A 32 2.96 10.95 -4.45
N LEU A 33 2.44 9.72 -4.56
CA LEU A 33 1.66 9.07 -3.51
C LEU A 33 2.44 9.04 -2.19
N PHE A 34 3.68 8.56 -2.21
CA PHE A 34 4.51 8.46 -1.00
C PHE A 34 4.93 9.83 -0.46
N PHE A 35 5.12 10.83 -1.33
CA PHE A 35 5.33 12.20 -0.91
C PHE A 35 4.11 12.75 -0.16
N CYS A 36 2.90 12.63 -0.71
CA CYS A 36 1.67 13.05 -0.04
C CYS A 36 1.47 12.36 1.32
N LEU A 37 1.68 11.04 1.36
CA LEU A 37 1.58 10.27 2.60
C LEU A 37 2.62 10.68 3.66
N SER A 38 3.76 11.25 3.25
CA SER A 38 4.77 11.73 4.20
C SER A 38 4.37 13.04 4.90
N LEU A 39 3.43 13.79 4.33
CA LEU A 39 2.97 15.07 4.87
C LEU A 39 1.76 14.91 5.81
N ILE A 40 1.00 13.83 5.65
CA ILE A 40 -0.24 13.60 6.40
C ILE A 40 0.10 12.85 7.69
N PRO A 41 -0.06 13.46 8.88
CA PRO A 41 0.03 12.72 10.13
C PRO A 41 -1.20 11.82 10.27
N SER A 42 -1.00 10.51 10.29
CA SER A 42 -2.08 9.52 10.27
C SER A 42 -1.87 8.42 11.33
N ILE A 43 -2.96 7.76 11.66
CA ILE A 43 -2.97 6.56 12.51
C ILE A 43 -3.13 5.35 11.57
N ALA A 44 -2.60 4.19 11.97
CA ALA A 44 -2.48 3.03 11.08
C ALA A 44 -3.78 2.60 10.35
N LEU A 45 -4.95 2.77 10.97
CA LEU A 45 -6.23 2.41 10.34
C LEU A 45 -6.66 3.44 9.28
N THR A 46 -6.48 4.74 9.56
CA THR A 46 -6.82 5.79 8.59
C THR A 46 -5.87 5.81 7.41
N ASP A 47 -4.64 5.34 7.61
CA ASP A 47 -3.61 5.19 6.60
C ASP A 47 -4.04 4.35 5.39
N VAL A 48 -4.81 3.28 5.62
CA VAL A 48 -5.33 2.42 4.54
C VAL A 48 -6.27 3.18 3.64
N VAL A 49 -7.21 3.89 4.26
CA VAL A 49 -8.26 4.64 3.57
C VAL A 49 -7.64 5.80 2.79
N ILE A 50 -6.76 6.57 3.42
CA ILE A 50 -6.07 7.70 2.79
C ILE A 50 -5.26 7.22 1.59
N ARG A 51 -4.49 6.14 1.75
CA ARG A 51 -3.70 5.56 0.65
C ARG A 51 -4.58 5.05 -0.50
N GLY A 52 -5.69 4.40 -0.17
CA GLY A 52 -6.67 3.94 -1.15
C GLY A 52 -7.30 5.09 -1.96
N GLN A 53 -7.60 6.21 -1.32
CA GLN A 53 -8.13 7.38 -2.02
C GLN A 53 -7.08 8.06 -2.89
N LEU A 54 -5.87 8.25 -2.36
CA LEU A 54 -4.78 8.89 -3.11
C LEU A 54 -4.35 8.05 -4.32
N ILE A 55 -4.32 6.71 -4.22
CA ILE A 55 -3.96 5.87 -5.36
C ILE A 55 -5.02 5.94 -6.47
N VAL A 56 -6.31 5.99 -6.10
CA VAL A 56 -7.39 6.18 -7.08
C VAL A 56 -7.29 7.55 -7.72
N LEU A 57 -7.05 8.61 -6.93
CA LEU A 57 -6.88 9.96 -7.45
C LEU A 57 -5.72 10.08 -8.45
N LEU A 58 -4.59 9.45 -8.15
CA LEU A 58 -3.37 9.57 -8.95
C LEU A 58 -3.38 8.66 -10.19
N LEU A 59 -4.06 7.51 -10.13
CA LEU A 59 -4.09 6.53 -11.21
C LEU A 59 -5.39 6.53 -12.02
N SER A 60 -6.43 7.25 -11.60
CA SER A 60 -7.67 7.38 -12.38
C SER A 60 -7.47 7.89 -13.81
N PRO A 61 -6.48 8.76 -14.14
CA PRO A 61 -6.26 9.14 -15.54
C PRO A 61 -5.75 8.00 -16.42
N PHE A 62 -5.21 6.93 -15.82
CA PHE A 62 -4.61 5.80 -16.53
C PHE A 62 -5.46 4.53 -16.45
N TYR A 63 -6.36 4.42 -15.46
CA TYR A 63 -7.16 3.23 -15.23
C TYR A 63 -8.47 3.52 -14.48
N ASP A 64 -9.60 3.17 -15.08
CA ASP A 64 -10.93 3.57 -14.59
C ASP A 64 -11.47 2.72 -13.43
N ASN A 65 -10.97 1.49 -13.24
CA ASN A 65 -11.51 0.59 -12.22
C ASN A 65 -10.86 0.86 -10.85
N SER A 66 -11.50 1.78 -10.12
CA SER A 66 -11.12 2.21 -8.77
C SER A 66 -11.04 1.07 -7.75
N LEU A 67 -11.90 0.06 -7.86
CA LEU A 67 -11.88 -1.10 -6.97
C LEU A 67 -10.55 -1.85 -7.08
N MET A 68 -10.05 -2.08 -8.30
CA MET A 68 -8.78 -2.76 -8.51
C MET A 68 -7.61 -1.94 -7.97
N LEU A 69 -7.63 -0.61 -8.13
CA LEU A 69 -6.61 0.29 -7.57
C LEU A 69 -6.59 0.26 -6.03
N ILE A 70 -7.78 0.23 -5.40
CA ILE A 70 -7.91 0.09 -3.95
C ILE A 70 -7.37 -1.28 -3.50
N CYS A 71 -7.69 -2.37 -4.22
CA CYS A 71 -7.16 -3.70 -3.93
C CYS A 71 -5.63 -3.72 -3.98
N VAL A 72 -5.01 -3.11 -5.00
CA VAL A 72 -3.56 -2.99 -5.12
C VAL A 72 -2.96 -2.33 -3.87
N SER A 73 -3.47 -1.17 -3.46
CA SER A 73 -3.01 -0.46 -2.25
C SER A 73 -3.20 -1.29 -0.97
N THR A 74 -4.35 -1.95 -0.86
CA THR A 74 -4.72 -2.72 0.34
C THR A 74 -3.84 -3.95 0.52
N ILE A 75 -3.50 -4.64 -0.57
CA ILE A 75 -2.58 -5.79 -0.54
C ILE A 75 -1.20 -5.35 -0.06
N ILE A 76 -0.67 -4.24 -0.59
CA ILE A 76 0.64 -3.73 -0.17
C ILE A 76 0.62 -3.30 1.30
N TRP A 77 -0.44 -2.65 1.77
CA TRP A 77 -0.59 -2.34 3.19
C TRP A 77 -0.67 -3.61 4.05
N ALA A 78 -1.43 -4.60 3.62
CA ALA A 78 -1.60 -5.84 4.37
C ALA A 78 -0.27 -6.59 4.53
N VAL A 79 0.52 -6.68 3.46
CA VAL A 79 1.84 -7.34 3.50
C VAL A 79 2.82 -6.60 4.40
N ASN A 80 2.88 -5.27 4.31
CA ASN A 80 3.90 -4.49 5.02
C ASN A 80 3.53 -4.10 6.45
N PHE A 81 2.24 -4.08 6.81
CA PHE A 81 1.78 -3.63 8.12
C PHE A 81 0.91 -4.66 8.83
N LEU A 82 -0.15 -5.16 8.19
CA LEU A 82 -1.11 -6.06 8.83
C LEU A 82 -0.48 -7.40 9.23
N LEU A 83 0.28 -8.04 8.33
CA LEU A 83 0.95 -9.31 8.60
C LEU A 83 1.94 -9.19 9.78
N PRO A 84 2.88 -8.22 9.81
CA PRO A 84 3.73 -8.00 10.98
C PRO A 84 2.95 -7.74 12.28
N ALA A 85 1.86 -6.99 12.22
CA ALA A 85 1.04 -6.69 13.41
C ALA A 85 0.37 -7.95 13.98
N ILE A 86 -0.14 -8.84 13.12
CA ILE A 86 -0.74 -10.11 13.52
C ILE A 86 0.32 -11.03 14.13
N ILE A 87 1.49 -11.16 13.50
CA ILE A 87 2.57 -11.99 14.04
C ILE A 87 3.03 -11.46 15.40
N GLY A 88 3.20 -10.13 15.52
CA GLY A 88 3.57 -9.48 16.77
C GLY A 88 2.54 -9.71 17.88
N SER A 89 1.24 -9.62 17.58
CA SER A 89 0.18 -9.83 18.59
C SER A 89 0.14 -11.26 19.10
N ILE A 90 0.31 -12.27 18.22
CA ILE A 90 0.39 -13.68 18.60
C ILE A 90 1.58 -13.93 19.53
N LEU A 91 2.76 -13.39 19.20
CA LEU A 91 3.96 -13.53 20.03
C LEU A 91 3.80 -12.90 21.42
N LEU A 92 3.18 -11.72 21.50
CA LEU A 92 2.91 -11.03 22.77
C LEU A 92 1.94 -11.82 23.66
N ILE A 93 0.87 -12.37 23.09
CA ILE A 93 -0.08 -13.21 23.84
C ILE A 93 0.63 -14.46 24.39
N ASN A 94 1.44 -15.13 23.56
CA ASN A 94 2.20 -16.31 23.98
C ASN A 94 3.21 -16.00 25.09
N TYR A 95 3.84 -14.82 25.07
CA TYR A 95 4.75 -14.41 26.15
C TYR A 95 4.01 -14.17 27.47
N ARG A 96 2.86 -13.49 27.43
CA ARG A 96 2.06 -13.20 28.64
C ARG A 96 1.43 -14.43 29.27
N ILE A 97 1.09 -15.46 28.48
CA ILE A 97 0.54 -16.73 29.01
C ILE A 97 1.64 -17.58 29.68
N LYS A 98 2.91 -17.37 29.32
CA LYS A 98 4.05 -18.13 29.86
C LYS A 98 4.66 -17.52 31.13
N GLN A 99 4.31 -16.28 31.46
CA GLN A 99 4.56 -15.63 32.76
C GLN A 99 3.45 -15.98 33.75
#